data_AF-A0A4Q7ZS32-F1
#
_entry.id   AF-A0A4Q7ZS32-F1
#
_cell.length_a   1.000
_cell.length_b   1.000
_cell.length_c   1.000
_cell.angle_alpha   90.00
_cell.angle_beta   90.00
_cell.angle_gamma   90.00
#
_symmetry.space_group_name_H-M   'P 1'
#
loop_
_entity.id
_entity.type
_entity.pdbx_description
1 polymer ?
#
loop_
_entity_poly.entity_id
_entity_poly.type
_entity_poly.pdbx_seq_one_letter_code
_entity_poly.pdbx_strand_id
1 'polypeptide(L)'
;MTRHVEPPIGRLIRRHRLRRAMTQTALADALAAASGNRSVSRDQVSRWESGGRVPGPYWRGWLGAVLDLPRQELDRAAAEARAARLLTIAGVPTGRSY
;
A
#
# COMPACT_ATOMS: atom_id res chain seq x y z
N MET A 1 -22.85 3.80 -6.35
CA MET A 1 -21.80 3.29 -5.45
C MET A 1 -20.50 3.20 -6.24
N THR A 2 -19.65 4.23 -6.17
CA THR A 2 -18.37 4.27 -6.90
C THR A 2 -17.44 3.22 -6.29
N ARG A 3 -17.29 2.08 -6.97
CA ARG A 3 -16.38 1.01 -6.57
C ARG A 3 -14.96 1.54 -6.78
N HIS A 4 -14.40 2.24 -5.81
CA HIS A 4 -12.97 2.53 -5.80
C HIS A 4 -12.25 1.19 -5.79
N VAL A 5 -11.60 0.85 -6.90
CA VAL A 5 -10.68 -0.28 -6.94
C VAL A 5 -9.56 0.07 -5.96
N GLU A 6 -9.63 -0.44 -4.73
CA GLU A 6 -8.53 -0.34 -3.77
C GLU A 6 -7.27 -0.85 -4.51
N PRO A 7 -6.20 -0.04 -4.60
CA PRO A 7 -5.03 -0.46 -5.33
C PRO A 7 -4.45 -1.72 -4.69
N PRO A 8 -3.91 -2.66 -5.49
CA PRO A 8 -3.45 -3.97 -5.03
C PRO A 8 -2.53 -3.88 -3.82
N ILE A 9 -1.66 -2.88 -3.78
CA ILE A 9 -0.73 -2.64 -2.68
C ILE A 9 -1.40 -2.22 -1.37
N GLY A 10 -2.43 -1.37 -1.41
CA GLY A 10 -3.13 -0.90 -0.21
C GLY A 10 -3.85 -2.03 0.51
N ARG A 11 -4.52 -2.88 -0.28
CA ARG A 11 -5.17 -4.10 0.23
C ARG A 11 -4.16 -5.10 0.79
N LEU A 12 -3.00 -5.26 0.14
CA LEU A 12 -1.95 -6.16 0.60
C LEU A 12 -1.35 -5.71 1.94
N ILE A 13 -1.05 -4.41 2.09
CA ILE A 13 -0.60 -3.80 3.35
C ILE A 13 -1.64 -4.03 4.45
N ARG A 14 -2.90 -3.66 4.20
CA ARG A 14 -3.99 -3.79 5.17
C ARG A 14 -4.17 -5.24 5.62
N ARG A 15 -4.16 -6.20 4.68
CA ARG A 15 -4.31 -7.63 4.97
C ARG A 15 -3.18 -8.13 5.88
N HIS A 16 -1.94 -7.80 5.57
CA HIS A 16 -0.78 -8.24 6.37
C HIS A 16 -0.72 -7.57 7.74
N ARG A 17 -1.16 -6.31 7.84
CA ARG A 17 -1.31 -5.60 9.11
C ARG A 17 -2.36 -6.27 10.00
N LEU A 18 -3.54 -6.56 9.46
CA LEU A 18 -4.62 -7.19 10.22
C LEU A 18 -4.27 -8.61 10.67
N ARG A 19 -3.57 -9.40 9.84
CA ARG A 19 -3.07 -10.74 10.26
C ARG A 19 -2.12 -10.69 11.46
N ARG A 20 -1.51 -9.53 11.72
CA ARG A 20 -0.62 -9.30 12.87
C ARG A 20 -1.32 -8.62 14.05
N ALA A 21 -2.65 -8.43 13.98
CA ALA A 21 -3.41 -7.65 14.95
C ALA A 21 -2.87 -6.22 15.17
N MET A 22 -2.18 -5.66 14.17
CA MET A 22 -1.62 -4.32 14.26
C MET A 22 -2.65 -3.26 13.91
N THR A 23 -2.69 -2.16 14.66
CA THR A 23 -3.42 -0.95 14.26
C THR A 23 -2.61 -0.17 13.21
N GLN A 24 -3.23 0.81 12.52
CA GLN A 24 -2.49 1.68 11.59
C GLN A 24 -1.39 2.49 12.30
N THR A 25 -1.65 2.90 13.55
CA THR A 25 -0.67 3.55 14.41
C THR A 25 0.47 2.60 14.75
N ALA A 26 0.17 1.37 15.19
CA ALA A 26 1.20 0.38 15.49
C ALA A 26 2.09 0.05 14.28
N LEU A 27 1.53 0.04 13.07
CA LEU A 27 2.32 -0.10 11.84
C LEU A 27 3.21 1.13 11.60
N ALA A 28 2.70 2.34 11.80
CA ALA A 28 3.50 3.56 11.69
C ALA A 28 4.65 3.59 12.70
N ASP A 29 4.39 3.20 13.95
CA ASP A 29 5.40 3.13 15.01
C ASP A 29 6.47 2.08 14.68
N ALA A 30 6.07 0.90 14.21
CA ALA A 30 6.99 -0.15 13.78
C ALA A 30 7.85 0.30 12.58
N LEU A 31 7.27 1.03 11.62
CA LEU A 31 8.00 1.62 10.51
C LEU A 31 8.97 2.71 10.96
N ALA A 32 8.57 3.56 11.91
CA ALA A 32 9.44 4.60 12.46
C ALA A 32 10.63 3.98 13.22
N ALA A 33 10.38 2.93 14.00
CA ALA A 33 11.40 2.18 14.73
C ALA A 33 12.38 1.47 13.77
N ALA A 34 11.87 0.81 12.72
CA ALA A 34 12.72 0.09 11.77
C ALA A 34 13.53 1.02 10.86
N SER A 35 12.91 2.09 10.34
CA SER A 35 13.54 3.02 9.39
C SER A 35 14.38 4.12 10.04
N GLY A 36 14.24 4.32 11.36
CA GLY A 36 14.78 5.48 12.07
C GLY A 36 14.08 6.80 11.71
N ASN A 37 13.05 6.77 10.86
CA ASN A 37 12.40 7.96 10.32
C ASN A 37 11.02 8.17 10.94
N ARG A 38 10.91 9.12 11.88
CA ARG A 38 9.65 9.49 12.55
C ARG A 38 8.68 10.32 11.70
N SER A 39 9.01 10.58 10.42
CA SER A 39 8.08 11.26 9.51
C SER A 39 6.94 10.37 9.02
N VAL A 40 7.04 9.04 9.18
CA VAL A 40 5.92 8.15 8.91
C VAL A 40 4.86 8.29 9.98
N SER A 41 3.62 8.51 9.54
CA SER A 41 2.48 8.70 10.43
C SER A 41 1.34 7.75 10.09
N ARG A 42 0.42 7.59 11.03
CA ARG A 42 -0.82 6.84 10.86
C ARG A 42 -1.61 7.32 9.63
N ASP A 43 -1.63 8.61 9.34
CA ASP A 43 -2.33 9.15 8.16
C ASP A 43 -1.62 8.79 6.86
N GLN A 44 -0.29 8.71 6.87
CA GLN A 44 0.47 8.21 5.73
C GLN A 44 0.14 6.74 5.45
N VAL A 45 0.05 5.90 6.49
CA VAL A 45 -0.39 4.50 6.40
C VAL A 45 -1.83 4.42 5.88
N SER A 46 -2.75 5.22 6.42
CA SER A 46 -4.15 5.26 5.98
C SER A 46 -4.28 5.61 4.50
N ARG A 47 -3.48 6.56 3.99
CA ARG A 47 -3.43 6.90 2.56
C ARG A 47 -2.88 5.78 1.69
N TRP A 48 -1.96 4.95 2.20
CA TRP A 48 -1.49 3.77 1.47
C TRP A 48 -2.56 2.69 1.40
N GLU A 49 -3.26 2.42 2.51
CA GLU A 49 -4.30 1.39 2.57
C GLU A 49 -5.52 1.75 1.71
N SER A 50 -5.98 3.00 1.78
CA SER A 50 -7.13 3.50 1.00
C SER A 50 -6.81 3.76 -0.48
N GLY A 51 -5.53 3.71 -0.86
CA GLY A 51 -5.11 3.97 -2.23
C GLY A 51 -4.97 5.42 -2.65
N GLY A 52 -5.05 6.35 -1.70
CA GLY A 52 -4.75 7.76 -1.94
C GLY A 52 -3.29 8.00 -2.37
N ARG A 53 -2.35 7.11 -1.98
CA ARG A 53 -0.94 7.21 -2.35
C ARG A 53 -0.28 5.84 -2.46
N VAL A 54 0.56 5.63 -3.49
CA VAL A 54 1.42 4.44 -3.58
C VAL A 54 2.72 4.69 -2.79
N PRO A 55 3.13 3.77 -1.88
CA PRO A 55 4.39 3.91 -1.15
C PRO A 55 5.60 3.87 -2.10
N GLY A 56 6.59 4.71 -1.83
CA GLY A 56 7.83 4.79 -2.61
C GLY A 56 8.74 3.57 -2.44
N PRO A 57 9.79 3.42 -3.27
CA PRO A 57 10.76 2.31 -3.17
C PRO A 57 11.38 2.13 -1.79
N TYR A 58 11.69 3.25 -1.11
CA TYR A 58 12.23 3.26 0.26
C TYR A 58 11.24 2.64 1.27
N TRP A 59 10.00 3.14 1.30
CA TRP A 59 8.96 2.62 2.20
C TRP A 59 8.56 1.18 1.89
N ARG A 60 8.62 0.74 0.63
CA ARG A 60 8.37 -0.66 0.26
C ARG A 60 9.40 -1.61 0.88
N GLY A 61 10.66 -1.19 1.03
CA GLY A 61 11.68 -1.98 1.74
C GLY A 61 11.31 -2.18 3.22
N TRP A 62 10.99 -1.09 3.92
CA TRP A 62 10.60 -1.13 5.33
C TRP A 62 9.26 -1.82 5.57
N LEU A 63 8.29 -1.65 4.68
CA LEU A 63 7.04 -2.39 4.71
C LEU A 63 7.29 -3.89 4.56
N GLY A 64 8.22 -4.29 3.68
CA GLY A 64 8.64 -5.68 3.56
C GLY A 64 9.22 -6.22 4.87
N ALA A 65 10.14 -5.47 5.49
CA ALA A 65 10.75 -5.86 6.76
C ALA A 65 9.73 -5.94 7.92
N VAL A 66 8.84 -4.96 8.06
CA VAL A 66 7.87 -4.89 9.18
C VAL A 66 6.70 -5.86 9.00
N LEU A 67 6.24 -6.07 7.76
CA LEU A 67 5.10 -6.93 7.45
C LEU A 67 5.51 -8.34 7.01
N ASP A 68 6.79 -8.70 7.17
CA ASP A 68 7.40 -9.96 6.71
C ASP A 68 6.91 -10.34 5.31
N LEU A 69 7.14 -9.41 4.39
CA LEU A 69 6.68 -9.47 3.02
C LEU A 69 7.89 -9.43 2.09
N PRO A 70 7.97 -10.34 1.11
CA PRO A 70 8.95 -10.22 0.06
C PRO A 70 8.79 -8.87 -0.63
N ARG A 71 9.87 -8.09 -0.73
CA ARG A 71 9.83 -6.76 -1.36
C ARG A 71 9.31 -6.82 -2.81
N GLN A 72 9.57 -7.91 -3.52
CA GLN A 72 9.07 -8.14 -4.89
C GLN A 72 7.54 -8.15 -4.96
N GLU A 73 6.84 -8.68 -3.95
CA GLU A 73 5.37 -8.67 -3.89
C GLU A 73 4.83 -7.23 -3.77
N LEU A 74 5.45 -6.42 -2.91
CA LEU A 74 5.13 -5.00 -2.79
C LEU A 74 5.46 -4.22 -4.07
N ASP A 75 6.55 -4.58 -4.76
CA ASP A 75 6.95 -3.93 -6.00
C ASP A 75 5.98 -4.23 -7.16
N ARG A 76 5.56 -5.49 -7.31
CA ARG A 76 4.53 -5.91 -8.27
C ARG A 76 3.20 -5.20 -8.00
N ALA A 77 2.72 -5.25 -6.77
CA ALA A 77 1.46 -4.59 -6.39
C ALA A 77 1.49 -3.06 -6.58
N ALA A 78 2.66 -2.43 -6.38
CA ALA A 78 2.84 -1.01 -6.65
C ALA A 78 2.87 -0.69 -8.15
N ALA A 79 3.45 -1.56 -8.98
CA ALA A 79 3.46 -1.41 -10.44
C ALA A 79 2.03 -1.52 -10.99
N GLU A 80 1.26 -2.52 -10.54
CA GLU A 80 -0.15 -2.69 -10.89
C GLU A 80 -0.99 -1.49 -10.47
N ALA A 81 -0.80 -0.98 -9.24
CA ALA A 81 -1.50 0.21 -8.76
C ALA A 81 -1.21 1.46 -9.63
N ARG A 82 0.04 1.63 -10.08
CA ARG A 82 0.42 2.73 -10.98
C ARG A 82 -0.20 2.55 -12.36
N ALA A 83 -0.14 1.34 -12.93
CA ALA A 83 -0.73 1.02 -14.22
C ALA A 83 -2.25 1.25 -14.23
N ALA A 84 -2.95 0.77 -13.19
CA ALA A 84 -4.39 1.00 -13.03
C ALA A 84 -4.71 2.50 -12.96
N ARG A 85 -3.89 3.30 -12.26
CA ARG A 85 -4.10 4.75 -12.17
C ARG A 85 -3.87 5.47 -13.51
N LEU A 86 -2.87 5.04 -14.29
CA LEU A 86 -2.64 5.57 -15.64
C LEU A 86 -3.81 5.24 -16.58
N LEU A 87 -4.34 4.02 -16.52
CA LEU A 87 -5.52 3.62 -17.29
C LEU A 87 -6.77 4.44 -16.92
N THR A 88 -6.98 4.70 -15.63
CA THR A 88 -8.08 5.56 -15.16
C THR A 88 -7.92 7.01 -15.66
N ILE A 89 -6.71 7.58 -15.61
CA ILE A 89 -6.45 8.95 -16.10
C ILE A 89 -6.61 9.03 -17.63
N ALA A 90 -6.24 7.98 -18.36
CA ALA A 90 -6.38 7.90 -19.80
C ALA A 90 -7.84 7.68 -20.26
N GLY A 91 -8.81 7.59 -19.35
CA GLY A 91 -10.23 7.41 -19.69
C GLY A 91 -10.56 6.04 -20.30
N VAL A 92 -9.68 5.05 -20.17
CA VAL A 92 -9.92 3.70 -20.67
C VAL A 92 -10.72 2.92 -19.61
N PRO A 93 -12.01 2.60 -19.82
CA PRO A 93 -12.72 1.74 -18.89
C PRO A 93 -12.07 0.36 -18.91
N THR A 94 -11.51 -0.07 -17.79
CA THR A 94 -11.06 -1.45 -17.56
C THR A 94 -12.28 -2.36 -17.44
N GLY A 95 -12.93 -2.60 -18.57
CA GLY A 95 -13.86 -3.69 -18.76
C GLY A 95 -13.08 -4.99 -18.83
N ARG A 96 -13.10 -5.77 -17.76
CA ARG A 96 -12.89 -7.22 -17.84
C ARG A 96 -13.96 -7.90 -16.99
N SER A 97 -15.13 -8.05 -17.62
CA SER A 97 -16.04 -9.16 -17.33
C SER A 97 -15.55 -10.34 -18.14
N TYR A 98 -15.20 -11.45 -17.51
CA TYR A 98 -15.42 -12.84 -17.91
C TYR A 98 -15.21 -13.71 -16.67
#